data_AF-A0AAD8HPZ5-F1
#
_entry.id   AF-A0AAD8HPZ5-F1
#
_cell.length_a   1.000
_cell.length_b   1.000
_cell.length_c   1.000
_cell.angle_alpha   90.00
_cell.angle_beta   90.00
_cell.angle_gamma   90.00
#
_symmetry.space_group_name_H-M   'P 1'
#
loop_
_entity.id
_entity.type
_entity.pdbx_description
1 polymer ?
#
loop_
_entity_poly.entity_id
_entity_poly.type
_entity_poly.pdbx_seq_one_letter_code
_entity_poly.pdbx_strand_id
1 'polypeptide(L)'
;MGNYLDCSKIQPFKCNKMWVFSLKPMPHKESGSKADAENACESCRRILSHPSLHRYCCLECKVKVFSRKAKSSDPPFLAVRNRAAANDDENEAAASLLTVKGKAEEGKRNKRKGNPQRAPLI
;
A
#
# COMPACT_ATOMS: atom_id res chain seq x y z
N MET A 1 -6.37 -15.63 26.07
CA MET A 1 -7.08 -15.62 24.77
C MET A 1 -6.28 -14.78 23.79
N GLY A 2 -6.00 -15.27 22.59
CA GLY A 2 -5.15 -14.57 21.61
C GLY A 2 -5.86 -13.38 20.96
N ASN A 3 -5.12 -12.31 20.67
CA ASN A 3 -5.62 -11.18 19.88
C ASN A 3 -5.52 -11.55 18.40
N TYR A 4 -6.62 -11.96 17.77
CA TYR A 4 -6.66 -12.32 16.36
C TYR A 4 -7.20 -11.16 15.52
N LEU A 5 -6.59 -10.95 14.35
CA LEU A 5 -7.08 -10.01 13.36
C LEU A 5 -7.96 -10.74 12.35
N ASP A 6 -9.24 -10.34 12.26
CA ASP A 6 -10.14 -10.85 11.23
C ASP A 6 -9.55 -10.59 9.83
N CYS A 7 -9.55 -11.58 8.93
CA CYS A 7 -9.04 -11.44 7.56
C CYS A 7 -10.13 -11.45 6.49
N SER A 8 -11.40 -11.64 6.86
CA SER A 8 -12.52 -11.88 5.93
C SER A 8 -12.77 -10.74 4.94
N LYS A 9 -12.47 -9.50 5.37
CA LYS A 9 -12.68 -8.28 4.56
C LYS A 9 -11.46 -7.86 3.73
N ILE A 10 -10.41 -8.66 3.71
CA ILE A 10 -9.19 -8.39 2.92
C ILE A 10 -9.32 -9.11 1.60
N GLN A 11 -9.04 -8.44 0.50
CA GLN A 11 -9.04 -9.07 -0.81
C GLN A 11 -7.91 -10.11 -0.92
N PRO A 12 -8.22 -11.40 -1.12
CA PRO A 12 -7.22 -12.40 -1.42
C PRO A 12 -6.79 -12.28 -2.90
N PHE A 13 -5.58 -12.74 -3.19
CA PHE A 13 -5.07 -12.80 -4.55
C PHE A 13 -4.47 -14.17 -4.84
N LYS A 14 -4.39 -14.53 -6.12
CA LYS A 14 -3.82 -15.78 -6.56
C LYS A 14 -2.31 -15.61 -6.78
N CYS A 15 -1.50 -16.35 -6.02
CA CYS A 15 -0.06 -16.43 -6.18
C CYS A 15 0.32 -17.91 -6.28
N ASN A 16 1.05 -18.30 -7.33
CA ASN A 16 1.48 -19.70 -7.52
C ASN A 16 0.34 -20.72 -7.34
N LYS A 17 -0.82 -20.44 -7.94
CA LYS A 17 -2.05 -21.24 -7.87
C LYS A 17 -2.74 -21.29 -6.49
N MET A 18 -2.20 -20.63 -5.46
CA MET A 18 -2.76 -20.56 -4.11
C MET A 18 -3.42 -19.20 -3.84
N TRP A 19 -4.46 -19.18 -3.00
CA TRP A 19 -5.06 -17.96 -2.49
C TRP A 19 -4.28 -17.46 -1.27
N VAL A 20 -3.82 -16.21 -1.34
CA VAL A 20 -3.00 -15.59 -0.31
C VAL A 20 -3.46 -14.16 -0.03
N PHE A 21 -3.16 -13.66 1.17
CA PHE A 21 -3.31 -12.26 1.54
C PHE A 21 -1.99 -11.53 1.41
N SER A 22 -2.04 -10.28 0.96
CA SER A 22 -0.82 -9.51 0.82
C SER A 22 -0.54 -8.80 2.12
N LEU A 23 0.71 -8.85 2.57
CA LEU A 23 1.11 -8.12 3.78
C LEU A 23 1.11 -6.61 3.51
N LYS A 24 1.62 -6.19 2.35
CA LYS A 24 1.76 -4.79 1.93
C LYS A 24 0.98 -4.50 0.66
N PRO A 25 0.63 -3.24 0.36
CA PRO A 25 0.03 -2.89 -0.91
C PRO A 25 0.99 -3.26 -2.06
N MET A 26 0.56 -4.11 -2.99
CA MET A 26 1.40 -4.47 -4.15
C MET A 26 1.70 -3.22 -4.99
N PRO A 27 2.93 -2.99 -5.47
CA PRO A 27 3.24 -1.83 -6.31
C PRO A 27 2.44 -1.89 -7.61
N HIS A 28 1.81 -0.79 -8.00
CA HIS A 28 0.98 -0.77 -9.20
C HIS A 28 1.85 -0.61 -10.46
N LYS A 29 1.55 -1.38 -11.50
CA LYS A 29 1.69 -0.92 -12.89
C LYS A 29 0.30 -0.38 -13.26
N GLU A 30 0.09 0.94 -13.24
CA GLU A 30 -1.14 1.61 -13.73
C GLU A 30 -2.45 1.53 -12.90
N SER A 31 -2.50 2.01 -11.65
CA SER A 31 -3.77 2.54 -11.10
C SER A 31 -3.47 3.92 -10.59
N GLY A 32 -3.46 4.85 -11.53
CA GLY A 32 -3.59 6.27 -11.29
C GLY A 32 -5.05 6.73 -11.21
N SER A 33 -6.03 5.81 -11.26
CA SER A 33 -7.43 6.20 -11.18
C SER A 33 -7.85 6.42 -9.73
N LYS A 34 -8.09 7.69 -9.40
CA LYS A 34 -8.91 8.09 -8.25
C LYS A 34 -10.28 7.44 -8.43
N ALA A 35 -10.48 6.26 -7.89
CA ALA A 35 -11.78 5.60 -7.91
C ALA A 35 -12.69 6.23 -6.87
N ASP A 36 -13.98 6.24 -7.16
CA ASP A 36 -15.01 6.63 -6.20
C ASP A 36 -14.83 5.83 -4.91
N ALA A 37 -14.98 6.51 -3.78
CA ALA A 37 -14.64 6.00 -2.45
C ALA A 37 -15.32 4.66 -2.12
N GLU A 38 -16.45 4.37 -2.77
CA GLU A 38 -17.25 3.16 -2.57
C GLU A 38 -16.61 1.89 -3.12
N ASN A 39 -15.87 1.99 -4.23
CA ASN A 39 -15.28 0.81 -4.90
C ASN A 39 -13.79 0.59 -4.58
N ALA A 40 -13.29 1.31 -3.58
CA ALA A 40 -11.87 1.41 -3.29
C ALA A 40 -11.52 0.98 -1.86
N CYS A 41 -10.26 0.58 -1.67
CA CYS A 41 -9.69 0.26 -0.37
C CYS A 41 -9.82 1.47 0.58
N GLU A 42 -10.35 1.24 1.79
CA GLU A 42 -10.56 2.28 2.80
C GLU A 42 -9.24 3.02 3.18
N SER A 43 -8.09 2.34 3.05
CA SER A 43 -6.79 2.88 3.45
C SER A 43 -6.03 3.59 2.33
N CYS A 44 -5.86 2.92 1.18
CA CYS A 44 -4.97 3.39 0.10
C CYS A 44 -5.72 3.78 -1.17
N ARG A 45 -7.07 3.75 -1.16
CA ARG A 45 -7.94 4.12 -2.27
C ARG A 45 -7.71 3.33 -3.58
N ARG A 46 -7.08 2.15 -3.49
CA ARG A 46 -6.96 1.22 -4.61
C ARG A 46 -8.29 0.55 -4.92
N ILE A 47 -8.66 0.46 -6.20
CA ILE A 47 -9.84 -0.29 -6.65
C ILE A 47 -9.77 -1.75 -6.18
N LEU A 48 -10.86 -2.23 -5.58
CA LEU A 48 -11.00 -3.63 -5.19
C LEU A 48 -11.72 -4.39 -6.30
N SER A 49 -11.34 -5.64 -6.53
CA SER A 49 -11.96 -6.49 -7.56
C SER A 49 -13.40 -6.85 -7.20
N HIS A 50 -13.70 -6.97 -5.91
CA HIS A 50 -15.05 -7.24 -5.41
C HIS A 50 -15.32 -6.34 -4.20
N PRO A 51 -15.72 -5.06 -4.42
CA PRO A 51 -15.94 -4.09 -3.34
C PRO A 51 -17.09 -4.45 -2.40
N SER A 52 -18.07 -5.24 -2.86
CA SER A 52 -19.17 -5.73 -2.03
C SER A 52 -18.72 -6.70 -0.93
N LEU A 53 -17.60 -7.42 -1.15
CA LEU A 53 -17.08 -8.44 -0.24
C LEU A 53 -15.86 -7.97 0.54
N HIS A 54 -15.05 -7.09 -0.05
CA HIS A 54 -13.76 -6.69 0.51
C HIS A 54 -13.71 -5.18 0.70
N ARG A 55 -13.03 -4.75 1.76
CA ARG A 55 -12.82 -3.32 2.08
C ARG A 55 -11.35 -2.90 2.08
N TYR A 56 -10.45 -3.88 2.09
CA TYR A 56 -9.01 -3.66 2.17
C TYR A 56 -8.29 -4.48 1.11
N CYS A 57 -7.25 -3.90 0.50
CA CYS A 57 -6.43 -4.59 -0.49
C CYS A 57 -5.31 -5.46 0.10
N CYS A 58 -4.95 -5.25 1.38
CA CYS A 58 -3.86 -5.96 2.06
C CYS A 58 -3.98 -5.83 3.59
N LEU A 59 -3.17 -6.61 4.31
CA LEU A 59 -3.12 -6.67 5.77
C LEU A 59 -2.73 -5.33 6.38
N GLU A 60 -1.68 -4.68 5.86
CA GLU A 60 -1.23 -3.35 6.31
C GLU A 60 -2.33 -2.29 6.20
N CYS A 61 -3.12 -2.31 5.11
CA CYS A 61 -4.24 -1.39 4.93
C CYS A 61 -5.34 -1.61 5.98
N LYS A 62 -5.64 -2.86 6.35
CA LYS A 62 -6.62 -3.14 7.41
C LYS A 62 -6.12 -2.67 8.77
N VAL A 63 -4.85 -2.96 9.10
CA VAL A 63 -4.22 -2.54 10.35
C VAL A 63 -4.20 -1.01 10.46
N LYS A 64 -3.81 -0.29 9.41
CA LYS A 64 -3.80 1.18 9.40
C LYS A 64 -5.16 1.78 9.73
N VAL A 65 -6.24 1.22 9.20
CA VAL A 65 -7.60 1.71 9.46
C VAL A 65 -8.08 1.31 10.86
N PHE A 66 -7.78 0.09 11.30
CA PHE A 66 -8.07 -0.38 12.65
C PHE A 66 -7.43 0.52 13.71
N SER A 67 -6.14 0.83 13.57
CA SER A 67 -5.40 1.74 14.47
C SER A 67 -5.91 3.19 14.46
N ARG A 68 -6.61 3.63 13.41
CA ARG A 68 -7.23 4.97 13.34
C ARG A 68 -8.58 5.02 14.04
N LYS A 69 -9.40 3.98 13.91
CA LYS A 69 -10.73 3.87 14.53
C LYS A 69 -10.65 3.73 16.06
N ALA A 70 -9.52 3.23 16.56
CA ALA A 70 -9.18 3.06 17.97
C ALA A 70 -9.12 4.35 18.84
N LYS A 71 -9.45 5.53 18.30
CA LYS A 71 -9.10 6.81 18.95
C LYS A 71 -10.23 7.53 19.67
N SER A 72 -11.43 6.96 19.81
CA SER A 72 -12.51 7.61 20.59
C SER A 72 -13.28 6.70 21.55
N SER A 73 -13.10 5.38 21.51
CA SER A 73 -13.82 4.43 22.40
C SER A 73 -12.94 3.36 23.03
N ASP A 74 -11.63 3.39 22.80
CA ASP A 74 -10.79 2.26 23.15
C ASP A 74 -10.34 2.31 24.60
N PRO A 75 -10.43 1.19 25.34
CA PRO A 75 -9.94 1.10 26.70
C PRO A 75 -8.43 1.38 26.79
N PRO A 76 -7.97 1.97 27.92
CA PRO A 76 -6.66 2.63 28.05
C PRO A 76 -5.43 1.74 27.79
N PHE A 77 -5.57 0.41 27.67
CA PHE A 77 -4.47 -0.50 27.40
C PHE A 77 -3.93 -0.43 25.96
N LEU A 78 -4.70 0.09 24.99
CA LEU A 78 -4.24 0.28 23.61
C LEU A 78 -3.45 1.58 23.39
N ALA A 79 -3.53 2.53 24.33
CA ALA A 79 -2.82 3.82 24.26
C ALA A 79 -1.31 3.72 24.56
N VAL A 80 -0.86 2.64 25.21
CA VAL A 80 0.51 2.54 25.74
C VAL A 80 1.57 2.37 24.66
N ARG A 81 1.22 1.87 23.46
CA ARG A 81 2.21 1.63 22.39
C ARG A 81 2.70 2.87 21.66
N ASN A 82 2.10 4.05 21.89
CA ASN A 82 2.48 5.28 21.19
C ASN A 82 3.46 6.18 21.97
N ARG A 83 3.94 5.77 23.16
CA ARG A 83 4.86 6.60 23.95
C ARG A 83 6.34 6.52 23.55
N ALA A 84 6.71 5.73 22.53
CA ALA A 84 8.10 5.63 22.07
C ALA A 84 8.43 6.56 20.87
N ALA A 85 7.49 7.37 20.40
CA ALA A 85 7.72 8.34 19.33
C ALA A 85 6.84 9.58 19.52
N ALA A 86 7.06 10.30 20.61
CA ALA A 86 6.56 11.66 20.77
C ALA A 86 7.74 12.54 21.14
N ASN A 87 8.35 13.16 20.13
CA ASN A 87 8.95 14.47 20.27
C ASN A 87 8.45 15.31 19.09
N ASP A 88 7.96 16.49 19.47
CA ASP A 88 7.84 17.75 18.76
C ASP A 88 6.64 17.98 17.81
N ASP A 89 5.67 18.70 18.39
CA ASP A 89 5.14 20.01 17.98
C ASP A 89 4.52 20.26 16.59
N GLU A 90 3.48 21.09 16.66
CA GLU A 90 2.62 21.57 15.59
C GLU A 90 3.36 22.62 14.74
N ASN A 91 3.38 22.49 13.41
CA ASN A 91 3.10 23.62 12.50
C ASN A 91 2.91 23.17 11.05
N GLU A 92 1.97 23.84 10.40
CA GLU A 92 1.80 23.93 8.95
C GLU A 92 3.07 24.48 8.26
N ALA A 93 3.18 24.15 6.97
CA ALA A 93 4.09 24.70 5.98
C ALA A 93 5.61 24.61 6.24
N ALA A 94 6.23 23.55 5.71
CA ALA A 94 7.57 23.65 5.15
C ALA A 94 7.73 22.67 3.99
N ALA A 95 7.47 23.20 2.79
CA ALA A 95 8.25 22.79 1.65
C ALA A 95 9.74 22.88 2.01
N SER A 96 10.50 21.91 1.50
CA SER A 96 11.96 21.90 1.35
C SER A 96 12.82 21.30 2.48
N LEU A 97 13.54 20.26 2.05
CA LEU A 97 14.87 19.81 2.47
C LEU A 97 15.01 18.85 3.66
N LEU A 98 14.90 17.54 3.34
CA LEU A 98 16.05 16.65 3.55
C LEU A 98 16.34 15.86 2.27
N THR A 99 17.28 16.42 1.52
CA THR A 99 18.17 15.72 0.60
C THR A 99 18.88 14.57 1.32
N VAL A 100 18.40 13.34 1.12
CA VAL A 100 19.30 12.18 1.09
C VAL A 100 19.76 12.06 -0.34
N LYS A 101 21.05 12.35 -0.52
CA LYS A 101 21.82 12.20 -1.76
C LYS A 101 21.95 10.71 -2.07
N GLY A 102 20.84 10.05 -2.41
CA GLY A 102 20.85 8.79 -3.12
C GLY A 102 21.22 9.13 -4.55
N LYS A 103 22.44 8.77 -4.97
CA LYS A 103 22.80 8.78 -6.39
C LYS A 103 21.65 8.09 -7.13
N ALA A 104 21.06 8.79 -8.10
CA ALA A 104 20.33 8.12 -9.14
C ALA A 104 21.32 7.15 -9.79
N GLU A 105 21.32 5.90 -9.37
CA GLU A 105 21.83 4.81 -10.18
C GLU A 105 20.89 4.77 -11.37
N GLU A 106 21.30 5.52 -12.39
CA GLU A 106 20.78 5.49 -13.73
C GLU A 106 20.82 4.02 -14.16
N GLY A 107 19.69 3.34 -13.97
CA GLY A 107 19.58 1.93 -14.28
C GLY A 107 20.09 1.73 -15.69
N LYS A 108 21.21 1.01 -15.83
CA LYS A 108 21.78 0.62 -17.11
C LYS A 108 20.65 0.03 -17.94
N ARG A 109 20.10 0.82 -18.86
CA ARG A 109 19.23 0.31 -19.90
C ARG A 109 20.11 -0.63 -20.70
N ASN A 110 19.92 -1.94 -20.55
CA ASN A 110 20.59 -2.93 -21.37
C ASN A 110 20.20 -2.67 -22.82
N LYS A 111 21.02 -1.88 -23.53
CA LYS A 111 20.90 -1.66 -24.95
C LYS A 111 21.13 -3.02 -25.61
N ARG A 112 20.14 -3.51 -26.36
CA ARG A 112 20.36 -4.67 -27.22
C ARG A 112 21.48 -4.30 -28.20
N LYS A 113 22.53 -5.12 -28.29
CA LYS A 113 23.54 -4.96 -29.35
C LYS A 113 22.86 -5.34 -30.67
N GLY A 114 22.82 -4.42 -31.63
CA GLY A 114 22.32 -4.66 -32.98
C GLY A 114 21.25 -3.67 -33.44
N ASN A 115 21.27 -3.35 -34.73
CA ASN A 115 20.23 -2.57 -35.39
C ASN A 115 19.06 -3.52 -35.72
N PRO A 116 17.81 -3.25 -35.27
CA PRO A 116 16.67 -4.08 -35.66
C PRO A 116 16.50 -4.08 -37.18
N GLN A 117 16.61 -5.26 -37.79
CA GLN A 117 16.29 -5.44 -39.20
C GLN A 117 14.90 -6.05 -39.37
N ARG A 118 14.16 -5.54 -40.34
CA ARG A 118 12.83 -6.05 -40.71
C ARG A 118 13.01 -7.33 -41.53
N ALA A 119 12.24 -8.37 -41.23
CA ALA A 119 12.25 -9.60 -42.02
C ALA A 119 11.82 -9.30 -43.48
N PRO A 120 12.38 -10.01 -44.48
CA PRO A 120 11.91 -9.91 -45.86
C PRO A 120 10.43 -10.24 -45.97
N LEU A 121 9.73 -9.50 -46.82
CA LEU A 121 8.35 -9.83 -47.19
C LEU A 121 8.41 -11.03 -48.15
N ILE A 122 7.85 -12.15 -47.71
CA ILE A 122 7.57 -13.31 -48.57
C ILE A 122 6.27 -13.04 -49.32
#